data_AF-A0A3G6N8R9-F1
#
_entry.id   AF-A0A3G6N8R9-F1
#
_cell.length_a   1.000
_cell.length_b   1.000
_cell.length_c   1.000
_cell.angle_alpha   90.00
_cell.angle_beta   90.00
_cell.angle_gamma   90.00
#
_symmetry.space_group_name_H-M   'P 1'
#
loop_
_entity.id
_entity.type
_entity.pdbx_description
1 polymer ?
#
loop_
_entity_poly.entity_id
_entity_poly.type
_entity_poly.pdbx_seq_one_letter_code
_entity_poly.pdbx_strand_id
1 'polypeptide(L)'
;MQNENIIKGQGAQRNVINRFDRFTFEPEDEDFDIIKTSFTEVFPKTIVNQVKSEDLPMEYSMNPYQGCEHGCSYCFARPTHEYWGYSAGIDFERKIMVKKNAPELLEKFFRKRGYKPEPILMSGNTDCYQPAERQFEITRQLLKVCLDYRHPVNVLTKNALVLRDLDILKPLAEQNLVSVSLSIPTINEDLRRKMEPRTSTANNKLKAIEVLSENNIPVHVMVAPIIPGLNSDEPLSILKSISDAGAQSFGYTLVRLNDTVEPVFVKWIEAQFPDRAQKVLNLIRSMRGGNLGDKRYFERQKGSGNIAEMIHNTFKIGRKKFFEGKEFPKLSIDGFTGTKEQQLKLF
;
A
#
# COMPACT_ATOMS: atom_id res chain seq x y z
N MET A 1 2.94 -34.72 -10.86
CA MET A 1 2.29 -34.38 -9.58
C MET A 1 1.14 -33.45 -9.92
N GLN A 2 -0.08 -33.89 -9.61
CA GLN A 2 -1.33 -33.26 -10.02
C GLN A 2 -1.40 -31.81 -9.52
N ASN A 3 -1.95 -30.92 -10.34
CA ASN A 3 -2.26 -29.54 -9.97
C ASN A 3 -3.15 -29.56 -8.72
N GLU A 4 -2.58 -29.26 -7.55
CA GLU A 4 -3.34 -28.82 -6.40
C GLU A 4 -4.19 -27.60 -6.82
N ASN A 5 -5.40 -27.50 -6.27
CA ASN A 5 -6.44 -26.52 -6.62
C ASN A 5 -5.99 -25.07 -6.38
N ILE A 6 -5.14 -24.53 -7.26
CA ILE A 6 -4.72 -23.12 -7.22
C ILE A 6 -5.94 -22.24 -7.51
N ILE A 7 -6.34 -21.47 -6.51
CA ILE A 7 -7.47 -20.55 -6.65
C ILE A 7 -6.99 -19.28 -7.37
N LYS A 8 -7.48 -19.06 -8.60
CA LYS A 8 -7.13 -17.88 -9.40
C LYS A 8 -7.65 -16.59 -8.75
N GLY A 9 -6.88 -15.50 -8.90
CA GLY A 9 -7.30 -14.15 -8.50
C GLY A 9 -7.11 -13.79 -7.02
N GLN A 10 -6.36 -14.60 -6.26
CA GLN A 10 -6.11 -14.42 -4.83
C GLN A 10 -4.63 -14.47 -4.47
N GLY A 11 -4.26 -13.75 -3.42
CA GLY A 11 -2.88 -13.74 -2.91
C GLY A 11 -2.59 -14.88 -1.96
N ALA A 12 -3.51 -15.13 -1.04
CA ALA A 12 -3.44 -16.28 -0.15
C ALA A 12 -4.06 -17.51 -0.82
N GLN A 13 -3.39 -18.66 -0.75
CA GLN A 13 -3.94 -19.93 -1.26
C GLN A 13 -4.85 -20.61 -0.23
N ARG A 14 -4.64 -20.35 1.07
CA ARG A 14 -5.46 -20.84 2.16
C ARG A 14 -5.47 -19.87 3.33
N ASN A 15 -6.45 -20.01 4.22
CA ASN A 15 -6.38 -19.39 5.53
C ASN A 15 -5.17 -19.95 6.32
N VAL A 16 -4.56 -19.07 7.10
CA VAL A 16 -3.51 -19.41 8.07
C VAL A 16 -4.09 -19.31 9.48
N ILE A 17 -3.55 -20.10 10.40
CA ILE A 17 -3.94 -20.07 11.81
C ILE A 17 -3.74 -18.65 12.34
N ASN A 18 -4.77 -18.13 12.97
CA ASN A 18 -4.73 -16.87 13.68
C ASN A 18 -3.94 -17.04 14.99
N ARG A 19 -2.87 -16.27 15.16
CA ARG A 19 -1.96 -16.35 16.32
C ARG A 19 -2.59 -15.94 17.65
N PHE A 20 -3.77 -15.31 17.63
CA PHE A 20 -4.49 -14.86 18.83
C PHE A 20 -5.63 -15.79 19.24
N ASP A 21 -5.99 -16.77 18.41
CA ASP A 21 -7.09 -17.69 18.72
C ASP A 21 -6.61 -18.82 19.65
N ARG A 22 -7.37 -19.06 20.73
CA ARG A 22 -7.07 -20.11 21.73
C ARG A 22 -7.37 -21.52 21.22
N PHE A 23 -8.31 -21.63 20.27
CA PHE A 23 -8.74 -22.88 19.65
C PHE A 23 -8.51 -22.76 18.15
N THR A 24 -7.77 -23.72 17.58
CA THR A 24 -7.45 -23.74 16.15
C THR A 24 -8.35 -24.74 15.44
N PHE A 25 -9.06 -24.28 14.42
CA PHE A 25 -9.80 -25.14 13.50
C PHE A 25 -9.09 -25.11 12.15
N GLU A 26 -8.58 -26.25 11.70
CA GLU A 26 -8.06 -26.41 10.34
C GLU A 26 -9.19 -27.03 9.50
N PRO A 27 -9.77 -26.30 8.53
CA PRO A 27 -10.77 -26.87 7.63
C PRO A 27 -10.12 -27.96 6.76
N GLU A 28 -10.86 -29.05 6.51
CA GLU A 28 -10.47 -30.10 5.57
C GLU A 28 -10.56 -29.59 4.12
N ASP A 29 -9.76 -30.18 3.21
CA ASP A 29 -9.54 -29.67 1.84
C ASP A 29 -10.82 -29.61 0.96
N GLU A 30 -11.94 -30.19 1.40
CA GLU A 30 -13.20 -30.27 0.68
C GLU A 30 -14.16 -29.08 0.92
N ASP A 31 -13.85 -28.18 1.86
CA ASP A 31 -14.76 -27.08 2.29
C ASP A 31 -14.52 -25.72 1.60
N PHE A 32 -13.75 -25.67 0.50
CA PHE A 32 -13.43 -24.39 -0.15
C PHE A 32 -14.53 -23.91 -1.09
N ASP A 33 -15.60 -23.35 -0.51
CA ASP A 33 -16.54 -22.54 -1.28
C ASP A 33 -15.83 -21.33 -1.91
N ILE A 34 -16.22 -20.99 -3.15
CA ILE A 34 -15.83 -19.75 -3.81
C ILE A 34 -16.59 -18.59 -3.14
N ILE A 35 -16.20 -18.24 -1.91
CA ILE A 35 -16.81 -17.16 -1.13
C ILE A 35 -16.47 -15.82 -1.81
N LYS A 36 -17.51 -15.09 -2.22
CA LYS A 36 -17.39 -13.70 -2.72
C LYS A 36 -16.88 -12.77 -1.62
N THR A 37 -16.24 -11.65 -1.98
CA THR A 37 -15.90 -10.60 -1.00
C THR A 37 -17.17 -10.18 -0.25
N SER A 38 -17.12 -10.14 1.08
CA SER A 38 -18.16 -9.60 1.95
C SER A 38 -17.71 -8.29 2.58
N PHE A 39 -18.68 -7.39 2.79
CA PHE A 39 -18.45 -6.08 3.37
C PHE A 39 -19.21 -5.97 4.69
N THR A 40 -18.50 -5.61 5.75
CA THR A 40 -19.08 -5.37 7.08
C THR A 40 -18.90 -3.91 7.44
N GLU A 41 -20.01 -3.20 7.67
CA GLU A 41 -19.94 -1.83 8.16
C GLU A 41 -19.43 -1.79 9.60
N VAL A 42 -18.48 -0.90 9.88
CA VAL A 42 -17.90 -0.72 11.21
C VAL A 42 -17.90 0.75 11.59
N PHE A 43 -18.03 1.01 12.89
CA PHE A 43 -18.15 2.35 13.46
C PHE A 43 -17.02 2.62 14.46
N PRO A 44 -15.78 2.86 13.98
CA PRO A 44 -14.68 3.18 14.87
C PRO A 44 -14.91 4.50 15.62
N LYS A 45 -14.18 4.68 16.72
CA LYS A 45 -14.18 5.94 17.50
C LYS A 45 -13.24 7.00 16.93
N THR A 46 -12.25 6.59 16.14
CA THR A 46 -11.22 7.45 15.53
C THR A 46 -10.84 6.92 14.14
N ILE A 47 -10.38 7.79 13.25
CA ILE A 47 -9.90 7.42 11.90
C ILE A 47 -8.41 7.70 11.68
N VAL A 48 -7.89 8.76 12.30
CA VAL A 48 -6.46 9.14 12.24
C VAL A 48 -5.69 8.45 13.36
N ASN A 49 -4.58 7.81 13.00
CA ASN A 49 -3.70 7.08 13.91
C ASN A 49 -2.31 7.71 13.88
N GLN A 50 -1.72 7.96 15.03
CA GLN A 50 -0.31 8.33 15.12
C GLN A 50 0.56 7.11 14.81
N VAL A 51 1.52 7.29 13.91
CA VAL A 51 2.50 6.27 13.55
C VAL A 51 3.61 6.31 14.59
N LYS A 52 3.80 5.21 15.32
CA LYS A 52 4.80 5.11 16.41
C LYS A 52 6.14 4.54 15.94
N SER A 53 6.32 4.39 14.63
CA SER A 53 7.45 3.69 14.04
C SER A 53 8.52 4.69 13.63
N GLU A 54 9.67 4.67 14.30
CA GLU A 54 10.76 5.63 14.08
C GLU A 54 11.42 5.53 12.68
N ASP A 55 11.25 4.39 12.01
CA ASP A 55 11.78 4.11 10.67
C ASP A 55 10.82 4.48 9.54
N LEU A 56 9.70 5.14 9.84
CA LEU A 56 8.74 5.59 8.85
C LEU A 56 8.66 7.14 8.82
N PRO A 57 8.60 7.76 7.63
CA PRO A 57 8.71 9.22 7.50
C PRO A 57 7.40 9.97 7.76
N MET A 58 6.32 9.29 8.16
CA MET A 58 5.00 9.90 8.33
C MET A 58 4.55 9.87 9.79
N GLU A 59 3.98 10.97 10.26
CA GLU A 59 3.47 11.12 11.64
C GLU A 59 2.08 10.48 11.82
N TYR A 60 1.23 10.61 10.81
CA TYR A 60 -0.16 10.17 10.86
C TYR A 60 -0.52 9.26 9.70
N SER A 61 -1.40 8.30 9.97
CA SER A 61 -2.03 7.47 8.95
C SER A 61 -3.55 7.41 9.13
N MET A 62 -4.26 7.24 8.03
CA MET A 62 -5.69 6.95 8.04
C MET A 62 -6.02 5.87 7.00
N ASN A 63 -7.01 5.04 7.32
CA ASN A 63 -7.38 3.88 6.52
C ASN A 63 -8.90 3.79 6.46
N PRO A 64 -9.54 4.04 5.29
CA PRO A 64 -11.01 4.01 5.15
C PRO A 64 -11.59 2.59 5.27
N TYR A 65 -10.76 1.57 5.03
CA TYR A 65 -11.12 0.16 5.10
C TYR A 65 -10.20 -0.60 6.08
N GLN A 66 -10.61 -1.81 6.46
CA GLN A 66 -9.72 -2.82 7.03
C GLN A 66 -9.83 -4.09 6.20
N GLY A 67 -8.68 -4.70 5.91
CA GLY A 67 -8.57 -5.71 4.85
C GLY A 67 -8.30 -5.03 3.52
N CYS A 68 -7.92 -5.82 2.52
CA CYS A 68 -7.68 -5.29 1.18
C CYS A 68 -7.96 -6.32 0.09
N GLU A 69 -8.89 -6.00 -0.79
CA GLU A 69 -9.26 -6.83 -1.95
C GLU A 69 -8.14 -6.98 -2.98
N HIS A 70 -7.00 -6.31 -2.87
CA HIS A 70 -5.90 -6.54 -3.81
C HIS A 70 -5.33 -7.94 -3.73
N GLY A 71 -5.41 -8.57 -2.55
CA GLY A 71 -4.89 -9.90 -2.33
C GLY A 71 -3.40 -10.02 -2.64
N CYS A 72 -2.56 -9.13 -2.11
CA CYS A 72 -1.11 -9.27 -2.31
C CYS A 72 -0.56 -10.32 -1.35
N SER A 73 0.12 -11.36 -1.85
CA SER A 73 0.64 -12.47 -1.02
C SER A 73 1.66 -12.02 0.04
N TYR A 74 2.40 -10.95 -0.23
CA TYR A 74 3.41 -10.33 0.64
C TYR A 74 2.88 -9.17 1.49
N CYS A 75 1.57 -8.93 1.53
CA CYS A 75 1.03 -7.74 2.16
C CYS A 75 1.31 -7.73 3.67
N PHE A 76 2.09 -6.75 4.12
CA PHE A 76 2.50 -6.63 5.51
C PHE A 76 1.33 -6.32 6.47
N ALA A 77 0.19 -5.88 5.94
CA ALA A 77 -1.01 -5.53 6.68
C ALA A 77 -1.88 -6.74 7.05
N ARG A 78 -1.63 -7.91 6.44
CA ARG A 78 -2.38 -9.16 6.69
C ARG A 78 -2.54 -9.52 8.18
N PRO A 79 -1.49 -9.40 9.03
CA PRO A 79 -1.61 -9.73 10.45
C PRO A 79 -2.58 -8.84 11.23
N THR A 80 -3.04 -7.73 10.66
CA THR A 80 -4.04 -6.89 11.34
C THR A 80 -5.39 -7.57 11.43
N HIS A 81 -5.74 -8.43 10.48
CA HIS A 81 -7.01 -9.17 10.49
C HIS A 81 -7.18 -10.11 11.68
N GLU A 82 -6.06 -10.60 12.19
CA GLU A 82 -6.00 -11.48 13.37
C GLU A 82 -6.57 -10.80 14.62
N TYR A 83 -6.47 -9.46 14.74
CA TYR A 83 -7.05 -8.72 15.87
C TYR A 83 -8.59 -8.75 15.92
N TRP A 84 -9.25 -9.13 14.84
CA TRP A 84 -10.70 -9.28 14.75
C TRP A 84 -11.15 -10.74 14.70
N GLY A 85 -10.26 -11.69 15.03
CA GLY A 85 -10.57 -13.12 14.98
C GLY A 85 -10.57 -13.70 13.57
N TYR A 86 -10.05 -12.97 12.58
CA TYR A 86 -9.98 -13.43 11.19
C TYR A 86 -8.60 -13.94 10.81
N SER A 87 -8.55 -14.79 9.80
CA SER A 87 -7.27 -15.24 9.24
C SER A 87 -6.55 -14.13 8.47
N ALA A 88 -5.22 -14.09 8.59
CA ALA A 88 -4.34 -13.26 7.74
C ALA A 88 -4.26 -13.76 6.28
N GLY A 89 -4.83 -14.94 5.98
CA GLY A 89 -4.86 -15.56 4.66
C GLY A 89 -5.97 -15.01 3.76
N ILE A 90 -6.93 -15.86 3.39
CA ILE A 90 -8.02 -15.51 2.47
C ILE A 90 -8.96 -14.47 3.09
N ASP A 91 -9.23 -14.57 4.39
CA ASP A 91 -10.12 -13.65 5.09
C ASP A 91 -9.69 -12.18 4.96
N PHE A 92 -8.39 -11.87 5.03
CA PHE A 92 -7.86 -10.51 4.85
C PHE A 92 -8.30 -9.84 3.53
N GLU A 93 -8.43 -10.64 2.47
CA GLU A 93 -8.70 -10.14 1.12
C GLU A 93 -10.15 -10.38 0.66
N ARG A 94 -10.99 -10.94 1.55
CA ARG A 94 -12.42 -11.21 1.28
C ARG A 94 -13.36 -10.63 2.34
N LYS A 95 -12.96 -10.49 3.59
CA LYS A 95 -13.77 -9.90 4.67
C LYS A 95 -13.33 -8.47 4.91
N ILE A 96 -13.97 -7.52 4.23
CA ILE A 96 -13.58 -6.12 4.23
C ILE A 96 -14.47 -5.34 5.19
N MET A 97 -13.86 -4.68 6.17
CA MET A 97 -14.60 -3.81 7.08
C MET A 97 -14.58 -2.36 6.56
N VAL A 98 -15.75 -1.75 6.47
CA VAL A 98 -15.99 -0.47 5.82
C VAL A 98 -16.33 0.59 6.86
N LYS A 99 -15.50 1.63 6.98
CA LYS A 99 -15.67 2.70 7.97
C LYS A 99 -16.47 3.85 7.38
N LYS A 100 -17.79 3.69 7.23
CA LYS A 100 -18.65 4.70 6.59
C LYS A 100 -18.60 6.06 7.28
N ASN A 101 -18.44 6.09 8.60
CA ASN A 101 -18.35 7.33 9.39
C ASN A 101 -16.93 7.97 9.40
N ALA A 102 -16.03 7.54 8.50
CA ALA A 102 -14.66 8.06 8.45
C ALA A 102 -14.58 9.58 8.18
N PRO A 103 -15.37 10.18 7.27
CA PRO A 103 -15.35 11.62 7.03
C PRO A 103 -15.71 12.44 8.28
N GLU A 104 -16.74 12.04 9.03
CA GLU A 104 -17.18 12.71 10.25
C GLU A 104 -16.12 12.61 11.35
N LEU A 105 -15.45 11.46 11.46
CA LEU A 105 -14.35 11.26 12.40
C LEU A 105 -13.13 12.11 12.04
N LEU A 106 -12.85 12.30 10.75
CA LEU A 106 -11.75 13.14 10.28
C LEU A 106 -12.03 14.61 10.59
N GLU A 107 -13.24 15.08 10.30
CA GLU A 107 -13.68 16.44 10.63
C GLU A 107 -13.62 16.70 12.14
N LYS A 108 -14.09 15.74 12.96
CA LYS A 108 -13.95 15.81 14.42
C LYS A 108 -12.49 15.87 14.88
N PHE A 109 -11.59 15.16 14.18
CA PHE A 109 -10.17 15.19 14.49
C PHE A 109 -9.55 16.56 14.21
N PHE A 110 -9.86 17.18 13.06
CA PHE A 110 -9.37 18.52 12.71
C PHE A 110 -9.86 19.63 13.64
N ARG A 111 -11.04 19.48 14.23
CA ARG A 111 -11.60 20.45 15.19
C ARG A 111 -11.03 20.34 16.61
N LYS A 112 -10.09 19.43 16.87
CA LYS A 112 -9.47 19.30 18.20
C LYS A 112 -8.69 20.56 18.56
N ARG A 113 -8.96 21.12 19.75
CA ARG A 113 -8.28 22.31 20.25
C ARG A 113 -6.76 22.08 20.31
N GLY A 114 -6.00 22.98 19.70
CA GLY A 114 -4.54 22.94 19.70
C GLY A 114 -3.91 21.92 18.74
N TYR A 115 -4.71 21.26 17.89
CA TYR A 115 -4.16 20.39 16.84
C TYR A 115 -3.30 21.21 15.85
N LYS A 116 -2.12 20.69 15.54
CA LYS A 116 -1.23 21.24 14.52
C LYS A 116 -1.28 20.33 13.28
N PRO A 117 -1.54 20.89 12.09
CA PRO A 117 -1.63 20.12 10.85
C PRO A 117 -0.29 19.45 10.53
N GLU A 118 -0.36 18.17 10.15
CA GLU A 118 0.75 17.38 9.64
C GLU A 118 0.23 16.49 8.51
N PRO A 119 0.98 16.24 7.42
CA PRO A 119 0.52 15.39 6.33
C PRO A 119 0.06 14.02 6.81
N ILE A 120 -1.18 13.65 6.51
CA ILE A 120 -1.72 12.33 6.84
C ILE A 120 -1.51 11.40 5.65
N LEU A 121 -0.89 10.23 5.88
CA LEU A 121 -0.82 9.17 4.88
C LEU A 121 -2.14 8.38 4.84
N MET A 122 -2.84 8.45 3.71
CA MET A 122 -3.95 7.58 3.39
C MET A 122 -3.43 6.28 2.77
N SER A 123 -3.97 5.14 3.21
CA SER A 123 -3.55 3.76 2.81
C SER A 123 -2.26 3.26 3.48
N GLY A 124 -2.16 3.43 4.81
CA GLY A 124 -1.05 2.85 5.58
C GLY A 124 -1.17 1.33 5.80
N ASN A 125 -2.38 0.77 5.83
CA ASN A 125 -2.63 -0.64 6.19
C ASN A 125 -3.80 -1.28 5.40
N THR A 126 -4.24 -0.60 4.34
CA THR A 126 -5.22 -1.03 3.34
C THR A 126 -4.95 -0.21 2.08
N ASP A 127 -5.67 -0.46 0.98
CA ASP A 127 -5.67 0.46 -0.16
C ASP A 127 -7.00 1.24 -0.19
N CYS A 128 -6.89 2.56 -0.15
CA CYS A 128 -8.03 3.49 -0.19
C CYS A 128 -8.78 3.46 -1.54
N TYR A 129 -8.15 2.98 -2.61
CA TYR A 129 -8.73 2.80 -3.95
C TYR A 129 -8.80 1.32 -4.36
N GLN A 130 -8.90 0.40 -3.38
CA GLN A 130 -9.25 -0.99 -3.66
C GLN A 130 -10.62 -1.09 -4.38
N PRO A 131 -10.95 -2.21 -5.05
CA PRO A 131 -12.20 -2.36 -5.80
C PRO A 131 -13.48 -1.87 -5.08
N ALA A 132 -13.61 -2.10 -3.77
CA ALA A 132 -14.69 -1.61 -2.91
C ALA A 132 -14.94 -0.10 -3.01
N GLU A 133 -13.88 0.70 -3.24
CA GLU A 133 -13.98 2.16 -3.31
C GLU A 133 -14.85 2.65 -4.48
N ARG A 134 -15.06 1.82 -5.52
CA ARG A 134 -16.02 2.14 -6.59
C ARG A 134 -17.46 2.25 -6.09
N GLN A 135 -17.79 1.52 -5.02
CA GLN A 135 -19.12 1.50 -4.42
C GLN A 135 -19.25 2.47 -3.26
N PHE A 136 -18.28 2.48 -2.34
CA PHE A 136 -18.43 3.18 -1.06
C PHE A 136 -17.99 4.64 -1.09
N GLU A 137 -17.08 5.01 -2.00
CA GLU A 137 -16.62 6.39 -2.21
C GLU A 137 -16.12 7.10 -0.92
N ILE A 138 -15.60 6.35 0.06
CA ILE A 138 -15.18 6.92 1.35
C ILE A 138 -13.92 7.75 1.16
N THR A 139 -12.99 7.28 0.33
CA THR A 139 -11.77 8.02 0.00
C THR A 139 -12.09 9.35 -0.63
N ARG A 140 -13.04 9.37 -1.58
CA ARG A 140 -13.53 10.61 -2.20
C ARG A 140 -14.06 11.59 -1.16
N GLN A 141 -14.85 11.12 -0.20
CA GLN A 141 -15.38 11.95 0.89
C GLN A 141 -14.27 12.47 1.83
N LEU A 142 -13.28 11.63 2.17
CA LEU A 142 -12.12 12.05 2.97
C LEU A 142 -11.30 13.14 2.26
N LEU A 143 -11.08 13.01 0.94
CA LEU A 143 -10.38 14.03 0.16
C LEU A 143 -11.13 15.37 0.14
N LYS A 144 -12.47 15.34 0.06
CA LYS A 144 -13.30 16.55 0.20
C LYS A 144 -13.12 17.20 1.57
N VAL A 145 -13.12 16.42 2.65
CA VAL A 145 -12.87 16.95 4.00
C VAL A 145 -11.46 17.56 4.11
N CYS A 146 -10.44 16.92 3.53
CA CYS A 146 -9.09 17.50 3.45
C CYS A 146 -9.10 18.85 2.70
N LEU A 147 -9.82 18.94 1.57
CA LEU A 147 -9.93 20.18 0.80
C LEU A 147 -10.66 21.28 1.56
N ASP A 148 -11.82 20.98 2.16
CA ASP A 148 -12.61 21.92 2.96
C ASP A 148 -11.79 22.57 4.08
N TYR A 149 -10.94 21.77 4.73
CA TYR A 149 -10.08 22.19 5.83
C TYR A 149 -8.69 22.65 5.39
N ARG A 150 -8.37 22.56 4.10
CA ARG A 150 -7.04 22.84 3.53
C ARG A 150 -5.93 22.06 4.25
N HIS A 151 -6.22 20.79 4.52
CA HIS A 151 -5.34 19.91 5.27
C HIS A 151 -4.52 19.02 4.32
N PRO A 152 -3.20 18.90 4.51
CA PRO A 152 -2.37 18.10 3.63
C PRO A 152 -2.62 16.59 3.76
N VAL A 153 -2.58 15.87 2.63
CA VAL A 153 -2.81 14.43 2.56
C VAL A 153 -1.90 13.77 1.52
N ASN A 154 -1.26 12.67 1.91
CA ASN A 154 -0.53 11.80 0.98
C ASN A 154 -1.41 10.60 0.66
N VAL A 155 -1.67 10.34 -0.62
CA VAL A 155 -2.44 9.17 -1.06
C VAL A 155 -1.48 8.09 -1.51
N LEU A 156 -1.58 6.87 -0.98
CA LEU A 156 -0.87 5.71 -1.53
C LEU A 156 -1.87 4.72 -2.13
N THR A 157 -1.63 4.23 -3.34
CA THR A 157 -2.49 3.23 -3.96
C THR A 157 -1.79 2.35 -5.00
N LYS A 158 -2.41 1.23 -5.37
CA LYS A 158 -2.05 0.37 -6.52
C LYS A 158 -3.03 0.44 -7.67
N ASN A 159 -4.03 1.32 -7.58
CA ASN A 159 -5.10 1.40 -8.57
C ASN A 159 -5.17 2.75 -9.27
N ALA A 160 -5.34 2.72 -10.59
CA ALA A 160 -5.63 3.89 -11.42
C ALA A 160 -7.01 4.50 -11.14
N LEU A 161 -7.83 3.90 -10.26
CA LEU A 161 -9.10 4.43 -9.79
C LEU A 161 -8.97 5.81 -9.14
N VAL A 162 -7.77 6.16 -8.63
CA VAL A 162 -7.46 7.51 -8.15
C VAL A 162 -7.80 8.62 -9.15
N LEU A 163 -7.75 8.33 -10.46
CA LEU A 163 -8.11 9.29 -11.51
C LEU A 163 -9.60 9.69 -11.49
N ARG A 164 -10.48 8.90 -10.87
CA ARG A 164 -11.90 9.28 -10.68
C ARG A 164 -12.01 10.61 -9.92
N ASP A 165 -11.10 10.84 -8.97
CA ASP A 165 -11.17 11.96 -8.04
C ASP A 165 -10.28 13.14 -8.47
N LEU A 166 -9.91 13.22 -9.76
CA LEU A 166 -9.15 14.35 -10.31
C LEU A 166 -9.80 15.71 -10.05
N ASP A 167 -11.13 15.77 -10.00
CA ASP A 167 -11.89 16.98 -9.70
C ASP A 167 -11.62 17.53 -8.28
N ILE A 168 -11.18 16.69 -7.35
CA ILE A 168 -10.80 17.06 -5.98
C ILE A 168 -9.27 17.19 -5.84
N LEU A 169 -8.53 16.30 -6.50
CA LEU A 169 -7.07 16.28 -6.43
C LEU A 169 -6.45 17.54 -7.06
N LYS A 170 -7.02 18.09 -8.13
CA LYS A 170 -6.53 19.33 -8.74
C LYS A 170 -6.60 20.53 -7.79
N PRO A 171 -7.76 20.89 -7.19
CA PRO A 171 -7.83 21.95 -6.18
C PRO A 171 -6.92 21.75 -4.97
N LEU A 172 -6.70 20.50 -4.54
CA LEU A 172 -5.73 20.20 -3.48
C LEU A 172 -4.29 20.47 -3.94
N ALA A 173 -3.94 20.08 -5.17
CA ALA A 173 -2.60 20.26 -5.73
C ALA A 173 -2.28 21.74 -5.98
N GLU A 174 -3.26 22.53 -6.45
CA GLU A 174 -3.15 23.99 -6.60
C GLU A 174 -2.75 24.69 -5.28
N GLN A 175 -3.15 24.12 -4.15
CA GLN A 175 -2.82 24.61 -2.81
C GLN A 175 -1.61 23.89 -2.18
N ASN A 176 -0.92 23.03 -2.93
CA ASN A 176 0.18 22.18 -2.46
C ASN A 176 -0.21 21.31 -1.25
N LEU A 177 -1.43 20.75 -1.25
CA LEU A 177 -2.00 19.96 -0.14
C LEU A 177 -2.05 18.46 -0.43
N VAL A 178 -1.79 18.00 -1.64
CA VAL A 178 -1.86 16.57 -1.97
C VAL A 178 -0.63 16.09 -2.70
N SER A 179 -0.23 14.86 -2.39
CA SER A 179 0.62 14.07 -3.26
C SER A 179 -0.01 12.70 -3.49
N VAL A 180 0.26 12.09 -4.66
CA VAL A 180 -0.22 10.76 -5.00
C VAL A 180 0.96 9.83 -5.21
N SER A 181 0.94 8.70 -4.51
CA SER A 181 1.92 7.64 -4.60
C SER A 181 1.30 6.40 -5.23
N LEU A 182 1.88 5.87 -6.30
CA LEU A 182 1.50 4.57 -6.86
C LEU A 182 2.53 3.49 -6.52
N SER A 183 2.10 2.29 -6.11
CA SER A 183 3.02 1.14 -6.01
C SER A 183 3.10 0.34 -7.32
N ILE A 184 4.31 0.20 -7.83
CA ILE A 184 4.64 -0.57 -9.04
C ILE A 184 5.82 -1.49 -8.72
N PRO A 185 5.57 -2.69 -8.16
CA PRO A 185 6.65 -3.64 -7.86
C PRO A 185 7.25 -4.29 -9.11
N THR A 186 6.50 -4.37 -10.21
CA THR A 186 6.90 -5.02 -11.46
C THR A 186 6.12 -4.39 -12.62
N ILE A 187 6.75 -4.34 -13.80
CA ILE A 187 6.11 -4.02 -15.08
C ILE A 187 5.77 -5.29 -15.88
N ASN A 188 6.17 -6.46 -15.38
CA ASN A 188 5.78 -7.76 -15.92
C ASN A 188 4.34 -8.11 -15.49
N GLU A 189 3.43 -8.15 -16.47
CA GLU A 189 2.01 -8.40 -16.21
C GLU A 189 1.71 -9.82 -15.71
N ASP A 190 2.48 -10.82 -16.11
CA ASP A 190 2.30 -12.19 -15.65
C ASP A 190 2.71 -12.34 -14.19
N LEU A 191 3.80 -11.68 -13.79
CA LEU A 191 4.21 -11.62 -12.39
C LEU A 191 3.20 -10.83 -11.55
N ARG A 192 2.77 -9.65 -12.03
CA ARG A 192 1.75 -8.81 -11.38
C ARG A 192 0.46 -9.56 -11.15
N ARG A 193 -0.05 -10.33 -12.12
CA ARG A 193 -1.29 -11.12 -11.96
C ARG A 193 -1.19 -12.15 -10.84
N LYS A 194 -0.02 -12.73 -10.61
CA LYS A 194 0.21 -13.69 -9.51
C LYS A 194 0.41 -13.00 -8.16
N MET A 195 1.09 -11.85 -8.16
CA MET A 195 1.49 -11.12 -6.95
C MET A 195 0.39 -10.18 -6.42
N GLU A 196 -0.33 -9.51 -7.31
CA GLU A 196 -1.27 -8.43 -7.06
C GLU A 196 -2.51 -8.56 -7.99
N PRO A 197 -3.26 -9.67 -7.90
CA PRO A 197 -4.24 -10.09 -8.91
C PRO A 197 -5.35 -9.08 -9.18
N ARG A 198 -5.75 -8.32 -8.16
CA ARG A 198 -6.88 -7.38 -8.21
C ARG A 198 -6.45 -5.91 -8.23
N THR A 199 -5.21 -5.65 -8.62
CA THR A 199 -4.68 -4.30 -8.86
C THR A 199 -4.74 -3.92 -10.34
N SER A 200 -4.59 -2.63 -10.62
CA SER A 200 -4.46 -2.11 -11.98
C SER A 200 -3.23 -2.68 -12.67
N THR A 201 -3.28 -2.79 -14.00
CA THR A 201 -2.14 -3.18 -14.81
C THR A 201 -0.99 -2.17 -14.63
N ALA A 202 0.25 -2.57 -14.88
CA ALA A 202 1.40 -1.67 -14.89
C ALA A 202 1.18 -0.54 -15.90
N ASN A 203 0.66 -0.85 -17.10
CA ASN A 203 0.34 0.16 -18.11
C ASN A 203 -0.70 1.18 -17.64
N ASN A 204 -1.78 0.73 -16.96
CA ASN A 204 -2.79 1.66 -16.42
C ASN A 204 -2.21 2.51 -15.28
N LYS A 205 -1.31 1.96 -14.47
CA LYS A 205 -0.61 2.71 -13.43
C LYS A 205 0.32 3.76 -14.03
N LEU A 206 1.09 3.41 -15.07
CA LEU A 206 1.92 4.38 -15.82
C LEU A 206 1.07 5.48 -16.44
N LYS A 207 -0.06 5.14 -17.07
CA LYS A 207 -0.98 6.15 -17.60
C LYS A 207 -1.57 7.05 -16.52
N ALA A 208 -1.84 6.52 -15.33
CA ALA A 208 -2.27 7.32 -14.20
C ALA A 208 -1.19 8.31 -13.74
N ILE A 209 0.09 7.90 -13.73
CA ILE A 209 1.21 8.81 -13.43
C ILE A 209 1.24 9.96 -14.45
N GLU A 210 1.12 9.67 -15.75
CA GLU A 210 1.08 10.70 -16.80
C GLU A 210 -0.05 11.70 -16.56
N VAL A 211 -1.29 11.21 -16.39
CA VAL A 211 -2.45 12.08 -16.20
C VAL A 211 -2.35 12.92 -14.92
N LEU A 212 -1.85 12.34 -13.83
CA LEU A 212 -1.65 13.09 -12.58
C LEU A 212 -0.59 14.19 -12.77
N SER A 213 0.54 13.85 -13.41
CA SER A 213 1.65 14.78 -13.67
C SER A 213 1.24 15.92 -14.61
N GLU A 214 0.51 15.63 -15.70
CA GLU A 214 -0.08 16.63 -16.61
C GLU A 214 -1.00 17.63 -15.90
N ASN A 215 -1.59 17.22 -14.77
CA ASN A 215 -2.46 18.06 -13.95
C ASN A 215 -1.73 18.68 -12.74
N ASN A 216 -0.39 18.72 -12.77
CA ASN A 216 0.47 19.27 -11.72
C ASN A 216 0.26 18.64 -10.33
N ILE A 217 -0.25 17.41 -10.27
CA ILE A 217 -0.37 16.67 -9.01
C ILE A 217 0.97 15.98 -8.75
N PRO A 218 1.64 16.22 -7.62
CA PRO A 218 2.92 15.60 -7.32
C PRO A 218 2.81 14.07 -7.24
N VAL A 219 3.60 13.36 -8.07
CA VAL A 219 3.57 11.90 -8.14
C VAL A 219 4.85 11.27 -7.63
N HIS A 220 4.70 10.39 -6.65
CA HIS A 220 5.75 9.50 -6.16
C HIS A 220 5.44 8.05 -6.57
N VAL A 221 6.47 7.22 -6.73
CA VAL A 221 6.27 5.78 -6.99
C VAL A 221 6.99 4.93 -5.97
N MET A 222 6.26 4.01 -5.36
CA MET A 222 6.84 2.95 -4.52
C MET A 222 7.13 1.72 -5.38
N VAL A 223 8.40 1.50 -5.72
CA VAL A 223 8.86 0.25 -6.35
C VAL A 223 9.02 -0.80 -5.25
N ALA A 224 7.90 -1.26 -4.71
CA ALA A 224 7.87 -2.08 -3.51
C ALA A 224 6.74 -3.13 -3.55
N PRO A 225 7.02 -4.37 -3.10
CA PRO A 225 8.31 -4.85 -2.64
C PRO A 225 9.24 -5.26 -3.79
N ILE A 226 10.55 -5.19 -3.55
CA ILE A 226 11.54 -5.94 -4.31
C ILE A 226 11.72 -7.32 -3.68
N ILE A 227 11.48 -8.36 -4.49
CA ILE A 227 11.62 -9.77 -4.17
C ILE A 227 12.77 -10.32 -5.02
N PRO A 228 13.91 -10.70 -4.40
CA PRO A 228 15.06 -11.21 -5.14
C PRO A 228 14.70 -12.49 -5.89
N GLY A 229 15.07 -12.54 -7.17
CA GLY A 229 14.77 -13.67 -8.05
C GLY A 229 13.35 -13.68 -8.64
N LEU A 230 12.52 -12.66 -8.37
CA LEU A 230 11.25 -12.44 -9.06
C LEU A 230 11.21 -11.14 -9.86
N ASN A 231 11.53 -10.00 -9.23
CA ASN A 231 11.48 -8.67 -9.87
C ASN A 231 12.72 -7.81 -9.59
N SER A 232 13.77 -8.39 -8.99
CA SER A 232 14.98 -7.65 -8.60
C SER A 232 15.86 -7.20 -9.79
N ASP A 233 15.58 -7.72 -10.98
CA ASP A 233 16.23 -7.39 -12.25
C ASP A 233 15.50 -6.27 -13.02
N GLU A 234 14.24 -5.99 -12.69
CA GLU A 234 13.44 -4.93 -13.31
C GLU A 234 13.68 -3.47 -12.85
N PRO A 235 14.38 -3.13 -11.73
CA PRO A 235 14.38 -1.77 -11.21
C PRO A 235 14.75 -0.68 -12.21
N LEU A 236 15.81 -0.84 -13.01
CA LEU A 236 16.22 0.20 -13.95
C LEU A 236 15.17 0.47 -15.03
N SER A 237 14.52 -0.56 -15.55
CA SER A 237 13.43 -0.41 -16.52
C SER A 237 12.21 0.26 -15.89
N ILE A 238 11.84 -0.13 -14.67
CA ILE A 238 10.73 0.49 -13.95
C ILE A 238 11.01 1.97 -13.76
N LEU A 239 12.19 2.32 -13.20
CA LEU A 239 12.60 3.69 -12.90
C LEU A 239 12.63 4.58 -14.15
N LYS A 240 13.08 4.06 -15.29
CA LYS A 240 12.98 4.77 -16.56
C LYS A 240 11.52 5.06 -16.91
N SER A 241 10.67 4.02 -16.96
CA SER A 241 9.27 4.16 -17.35
C SER A 241 8.47 5.11 -16.46
N ILE A 242 8.67 5.07 -15.14
CA ILE A 242 7.96 5.96 -14.23
C ILE A 242 8.46 7.41 -14.32
N SER A 243 9.75 7.60 -14.62
CA SER A 243 10.34 8.93 -14.81
C SER A 243 9.82 9.56 -16.10
N ASP A 244 9.80 8.78 -17.19
CA ASP A 244 9.26 9.18 -18.49
C ASP A 244 7.76 9.50 -18.39
N ALA A 245 7.01 8.75 -17.57
CA ALA A 245 5.59 9.02 -17.28
C ALA A 245 5.35 10.28 -16.43
N GLY A 246 6.40 10.95 -15.92
CA GLY A 246 6.27 12.20 -15.19
C GLY A 246 6.27 12.07 -13.66
N ALA A 247 6.65 10.92 -13.09
CA ALA A 247 6.91 10.83 -11.66
C ALA A 247 8.09 11.74 -11.25
N GLN A 248 7.95 12.40 -10.11
CA GLN A 248 8.96 13.31 -9.56
C GLN A 248 9.93 12.61 -8.61
N SER A 249 9.48 11.54 -7.95
CA SER A 249 10.28 10.80 -6.98
C SER A 249 9.88 9.34 -6.92
N PHE A 250 10.75 8.53 -6.33
CA PHE A 250 10.47 7.13 -6.04
C PHE A 250 11.11 6.68 -4.72
N GLY A 251 10.51 5.63 -4.15
CA GLY A 251 11.01 4.86 -3.03
C GLY A 251 11.00 3.36 -3.38
N TYR A 252 11.70 2.56 -2.58
CA TYR A 252 11.68 1.10 -2.71
C TYR A 252 11.95 0.47 -1.36
N THR A 253 11.44 -0.75 -1.18
CA THR A 253 11.70 -1.56 0.01
C THR A 253 11.84 -3.02 -0.41
N LEU A 254 12.63 -3.79 0.33
CA LEU A 254 12.68 -5.24 0.15
C LEU A 254 11.44 -5.88 0.76
N VAL A 255 11.06 -7.04 0.22
CA VAL A 255 9.92 -7.83 0.73
C VAL A 255 10.06 -8.10 2.22
N ARG A 256 8.99 -7.82 2.98
CA ARG A 256 8.92 -8.05 4.43
C ARG A 256 7.93 -9.17 4.71
N LEU A 257 8.44 -10.28 5.23
CA LEU A 257 7.64 -11.43 5.61
C LEU A 257 7.53 -11.49 7.13
N ASN A 258 6.77 -10.56 7.71
CA ASN A 258 6.59 -10.50 9.16
C ASN A 258 5.42 -11.38 9.63
N ASP A 259 5.61 -12.07 10.75
CA ASP A 259 4.55 -12.84 11.42
C ASP A 259 3.81 -13.78 10.44
N THR A 260 2.48 -13.69 10.37
CA THR A 260 1.62 -14.54 9.52
C THR A 260 1.73 -14.25 8.02
N VAL A 261 2.49 -13.23 7.61
CA VAL A 261 2.79 -12.98 6.18
C VAL A 261 3.74 -14.05 5.63
N GLU A 262 4.70 -14.51 6.44
CA GLU A 262 5.67 -15.53 6.04
C GLU A 262 5.01 -16.83 5.55
N PRO A 263 4.15 -17.51 6.34
CA PRO A 263 3.50 -18.73 5.88
C PRO A 263 2.56 -18.50 4.69
N VAL A 264 1.92 -17.34 4.57
CA VAL A 264 1.10 -17.00 3.38
C VAL A 264 1.98 -16.90 2.14
N PHE A 265 3.12 -16.21 2.23
CA PHE A 265 4.04 -16.02 1.13
C PHE A 265 4.73 -17.31 0.70
N VAL A 266 5.18 -18.14 1.65
CA VAL A 266 5.83 -19.43 1.37
C VAL A 266 4.89 -20.35 0.57
N LYS A 267 3.65 -20.52 1.04
CA LYS A 267 2.64 -21.33 0.32
C LYS A 267 2.35 -20.77 -1.07
N TRP A 268 2.27 -19.44 -1.19
CA TRP A 268 2.05 -18.79 -2.48
C TRP A 268 3.21 -19.00 -3.46
N ILE A 269 4.46 -18.84 -3.03
CA ILE A 269 5.62 -18.98 -3.93
C ILE A 269 5.79 -20.44 -4.37
N GLU A 270 5.58 -21.40 -3.47
CA GLU A 270 5.62 -22.83 -3.77
C GLU A 270 4.55 -23.23 -4.79
N ALA A 271 3.33 -22.70 -4.66
CA ALA A 271 2.25 -22.96 -5.60
C ALA A 271 2.45 -22.27 -6.97
N GLN A 272 2.90 -21.02 -6.98
CA GLN A 272 2.93 -20.19 -8.20
C GLN A 272 4.24 -20.29 -9.00
N PHE A 273 5.33 -20.68 -8.34
CA PHE A 273 6.68 -20.72 -8.88
C PHE A 273 7.49 -21.91 -8.30
N PRO A 274 6.99 -23.15 -8.39
CA PRO A 274 7.64 -24.32 -7.78
C PRO A 274 9.07 -24.55 -8.28
N ASP A 275 9.36 -24.16 -9.52
CA ASP A 275 10.67 -24.24 -10.18
C ASP A 275 11.75 -23.37 -9.51
N ARG A 276 11.36 -22.31 -8.80
CA ARG A 276 12.30 -21.32 -8.25
C ARG A 276 11.99 -20.87 -6.82
N ALA A 277 10.95 -21.41 -6.19
CA ALA A 277 10.52 -21.07 -4.84
C ALA A 277 11.69 -21.13 -3.84
N GLN A 278 12.42 -22.26 -3.80
CA GLN A 278 13.53 -22.44 -2.87
C GLN A 278 14.66 -21.43 -3.11
N LYS A 279 14.95 -21.09 -4.37
CA LYS A 279 15.96 -20.08 -4.72
C LYS A 279 15.54 -18.70 -4.17
N VAL A 280 14.29 -18.29 -4.41
CA VAL A 280 13.76 -17.01 -3.90
C VAL A 280 13.81 -16.95 -2.38
N LEU A 281 13.34 -18.00 -1.70
CA LEU A 281 13.35 -18.07 -0.24
C LEU A 281 14.78 -18.01 0.33
N ASN A 282 15.73 -18.71 -0.27
CA ASN A 282 17.14 -18.66 0.14
C ASN A 282 17.78 -17.28 -0.08
N LEU A 283 17.44 -16.59 -1.17
CA LEU A 283 17.89 -15.21 -1.38
C LEU A 283 17.33 -14.27 -0.31
N ILE A 284 16.05 -14.40 0.05
CA ILE A 284 15.45 -13.63 1.16
C ILE A 284 16.19 -13.92 2.47
N ARG A 285 16.45 -15.20 2.79
CA ARG A 285 17.21 -15.60 3.99
C ARG A 285 18.61 -15.00 4.02
N SER A 286 19.30 -14.98 2.88
CA SER A 286 20.65 -14.43 2.78
C SER A 286 20.71 -12.95 3.16
N MET A 287 19.61 -12.20 2.94
CA MET A 287 19.54 -10.78 3.27
C MET A 287 19.05 -10.49 4.69
N ARG A 288 18.75 -11.53 5.48
CA ARG A 288 18.06 -11.45 6.77
C ARG A 288 18.65 -12.40 7.82
N GLY A 289 19.95 -12.69 7.71
CA GLY A 289 20.67 -13.51 8.69
C GLY A 289 20.13 -14.94 8.82
N GLY A 290 19.64 -15.52 7.71
CA GLY A 290 19.09 -16.89 7.69
C GLY A 290 17.57 -16.98 7.85
N ASN A 291 16.89 -15.90 8.22
CA ASN A 291 15.44 -15.86 8.44
C ASN A 291 14.67 -15.30 7.24
N LEU A 292 13.37 -15.56 7.13
CA LEU A 292 12.54 -14.97 6.06
C LEU A 292 12.00 -13.57 6.42
N GLY A 293 11.80 -13.31 7.71
CA GLY A 293 11.41 -12.01 8.26
C GLY A 293 12.51 -11.35 9.10
N ASP A 294 12.38 -10.04 9.32
CA ASP A 294 13.17 -9.29 10.31
C ASP A 294 12.25 -8.28 11.01
N LYS A 295 12.41 -8.13 12.33
CA LYS A 295 11.62 -7.23 13.18
C LYS A 295 12.37 -5.96 13.58
N ARG A 296 13.69 -5.93 13.42
CA ARG A 296 14.54 -4.80 13.80
C ARG A 296 14.17 -3.57 12.97
N TYR A 297 13.97 -2.44 13.66
CA TYR A 297 13.75 -1.16 12.99
C TYR A 297 14.92 -0.83 12.06
N PHE A 298 14.63 -0.12 10.98
CA PHE A 298 15.57 0.26 9.91
C PHE A 298 16.11 -0.92 9.06
N GLU A 299 16.31 -2.10 9.63
CA GLU A 299 16.79 -3.29 8.92
C GLU A 299 15.67 -4.03 8.17
N ARG A 300 14.47 -4.08 8.75
CA ARG A 300 13.35 -4.88 8.23
C ARG A 300 12.92 -4.55 6.80
N GLN A 301 13.19 -3.33 6.31
CA GLN A 301 12.85 -2.89 4.96
C GLN A 301 14.05 -2.87 4.00
N LYS A 302 15.27 -2.90 4.56
CA LYS A 302 16.52 -2.69 3.83
C LYS A 302 17.24 -4.00 3.52
N GLY A 303 17.30 -4.91 4.49
CA GLY A 303 18.13 -6.12 4.39
C GLY A 303 19.62 -5.81 4.41
N SER A 304 20.44 -6.87 4.41
CA SER A 304 21.90 -6.77 4.46
C SER A 304 22.58 -7.79 3.53
N GLY A 305 23.90 -7.69 3.39
CA GLY A 305 24.71 -8.59 2.55
C GLY A 305 24.66 -8.29 1.05
N ASN A 306 25.43 -9.06 0.29
CA ASN A 306 25.77 -8.75 -1.11
C ASN A 306 24.54 -8.55 -2.00
N ILE A 307 23.50 -9.37 -1.85
CA ILE A 307 22.29 -9.27 -2.67
C ILE A 307 21.53 -7.96 -2.38
N ALA A 308 21.39 -7.58 -1.11
CA ALA A 308 20.76 -6.32 -0.74
C ALA A 308 21.58 -5.14 -1.26
N GLU A 309 22.92 -5.17 -1.11
CA GLU A 309 23.81 -4.13 -1.62
C GLU A 309 23.73 -3.98 -3.14
N MET A 310 23.68 -5.08 -3.89
CA MET A 310 23.48 -5.04 -5.34
C MET A 310 22.17 -4.34 -5.69
N ILE A 311 21.05 -4.68 -5.03
CA ILE A 311 19.75 -4.04 -5.25
C ILE A 311 19.84 -2.55 -4.93
N HIS A 312 20.41 -2.18 -3.77
CA HIS A 312 20.58 -0.77 -3.38
C HIS A 312 21.42 0.02 -4.39
N ASN A 313 22.51 -0.56 -4.89
CA ASN A 313 23.35 0.07 -5.89
C ASN A 313 22.61 0.27 -7.21
N THR A 314 21.78 -0.70 -7.64
CA THR A 314 20.91 -0.53 -8.81
C THR A 314 19.97 0.66 -8.66
N PHE A 315 19.33 0.83 -7.50
CA PHE A 315 18.46 1.99 -7.25
C PHE A 315 19.23 3.32 -7.14
N LYS A 316 20.45 3.32 -6.59
CA LYS A 316 21.32 4.52 -6.60
C LYS A 316 21.66 4.94 -8.02
N ILE A 317 22.03 3.99 -8.87
CA ILE A 317 22.30 4.23 -10.31
C ILE A 317 21.04 4.75 -10.99
N GLY A 318 19.89 4.12 -10.78
CA GLY A 318 18.62 4.54 -11.35
C GLY A 318 18.19 5.94 -10.91
N ARG A 319 18.42 6.32 -9.64
CA ARG A 319 18.18 7.69 -9.16
C ARG A 319 19.02 8.71 -9.92
N LYS A 320 20.32 8.47 -10.04
CA LYS A 320 21.23 9.37 -10.76
C LYS A 320 20.90 9.45 -12.25
N LYS A 321 20.48 8.34 -12.86
CA LYS A 321 20.23 8.28 -14.30
C LYS A 321 18.89 8.89 -14.73
N PHE A 322 17.83 8.73 -13.93
CA PHE A 322 16.47 9.05 -14.36
C PHE A 322 15.78 10.12 -13.51
N PHE A 323 16.31 10.45 -12.33
CA PHE A 323 15.68 11.40 -11.40
C PHE A 323 16.64 12.53 -10.96
N GLU A 324 17.76 12.72 -11.67
CA GLU A 324 18.67 13.83 -11.40
C GLU A 324 17.97 15.17 -11.62
N GLY A 325 18.13 16.10 -10.66
CA GLY A 325 17.48 17.41 -10.68
C GLY A 325 15.97 17.41 -10.38
N LYS A 326 15.33 16.25 -10.21
CA LYS A 326 13.92 16.18 -9.82
C LYS A 326 13.76 16.37 -8.31
N GLU A 327 12.86 17.26 -7.91
CA GLU A 327 12.49 17.48 -6.51
C GLU A 327 11.06 17.04 -6.25
N PHE A 328 10.80 16.61 -5.01
CA PHE A 328 9.45 16.26 -4.56
C PHE A 328 8.99 17.31 -3.53
N PRO A 329 7.83 17.96 -3.75
CA PRO A 329 7.42 19.06 -2.90
C PRO A 329 7.07 18.57 -1.49
N LYS A 330 7.42 19.39 -0.49
CA LYS A 330 6.85 19.27 0.85
C LYS A 330 5.46 19.92 0.82
N LEU A 331 4.44 19.17 1.26
CA LEU A 331 3.07 19.68 1.29
C LEU A 331 2.95 20.84 2.29
N SER A 332 2.14 21.84 1.93
CA SER A 332 1.85 22.99 2.78
C SER A 332 0.97 22.57 3.96
N ILE A 333 1.24 23.18 5.11
CA ILE A 333 0.41 23.08 6.32
C ILE A 333 -0.24 24.43 6.65
N ASP A 334 0.06 25.48 5.89
CA ASP A 334 -0.26 26.87 6.25
C ASP A 334 -1.72 27.24 6.02
N GLY A 335 -2.40 26.50 5.14
CA GLY A 335 -3.80 26.71 4.79
C GLY A 335 -4.79 26.23 5.87
N PHE A 336 -4.35 25.36 6.78
CA PHE A 336 -5.22 24.74 7.77
C PHE A 336 -5.53 25.70 8.93
N THR A 337 -6.82 25.97 9.15
CA THR A 337 -7.32 26.89 10.19
C THR A 337 -8.19 26.21 11.24
N GLY A 338 -8.41 24.89 11.14
CA GLY A 338 -9.36 24.18 12.01
C GLY A 338 -10.84 24.50 11.74
N THR A 339 -11.13 25.26 10.68
CA THR A 339 -12.49 25.65 10.23
C THR A 339 -12.62 25.44 8.72
N LYS A 340 -13.84 25.18 8.24
CA LYS A 340 -14.13 25.15 6.80
C LYS A 340 -14.08 26.55 6.19
N GLU A 341 -14.70 27.50 6.91
CA GLU A 341 -14.76 28.90 6.53
C GLU A 341 -13.35 29.50 6.45
N GLN A 342 -13.03 30.07 5.28
CA GLN A 342 -11.88 30.94 5.12
C GLN A 342 -12.23 32.29 5.77
N GLN A 343 -11.87 32.45 7.03
CA GLN A 343 -11.83 33.78 7.60
C GLN A 343 -10.68 34.51 6.89
N LEU A 344 -10.98 35.53 6.09
CA LEU A 344 -9.97 36.43 5.56
C LEU A 344 -9.11 36.85 6.75
N LYS A 345 -7.79 36.65 6.69
CA LYS A 345 -6.88 37.24 7.68
C LYS A 345 -7.19 38.73 7.66
N LEU A 346 -7.83 39.23 8.71
CA LEU A 346 -7.99 40.65 8.95
C LEU A 346 -6.57 41.18 9.11
N PHE A 347 -6.08 41.82 8.05
CA PHE A 347 -4.91 42.68 8.12
C PHE A 347 -5.26 43.93 8.91
#